data_AF-A0A1U7XI88-F1
#
_entry.id   AF-A0A1U7XI88-F1
#
_cell.length_a   1.000
_cell.length_b   1.000
_cell.length_c   1.000
_cell.angle_alpha   90.00
_cell.angle_beta   90.00
_cell.angle_gamma   90.00
#
_symmetry.space_group_name_H-M   'P 1'
#
loop_
_entity.id
_entity.type
_entity.pdbx_description
1 polymer ?
#
loop_
_entity_poly.entity_id
_entity_poly.type
_entity_poly.pdbx_seq_one_letter_code
_entity_poly.pdbx_strand_id
1 'polypeptide(L)'
;MAGILIQWYDFICFGIVGIAMFGALYVLCCCKIKQQRYQTLIDDHNIISRHEILLPLQGCDQSSLSPSAVEIGSFSSSCWRGIHPVWLLATRFVSLVVLCIFLTWDVLLYNYSIFVYYTEWTFTLLIVYFAIGTIISAYGCVRYYSNKLAPRPGDTADHEIDNKAKTNKSMFKLQGQYYNEDTVPQRASFWSYVLQISYQTCAGSVILTDIVFWFIILPYSSNSHLQLNLLMGGMHSLNIIFLLIDTCLNTLPLPWSGLAYFVLWSCCYVIFQWLIHACGLIWWPYPFLELSTPWAPLWYFCLAVFHLPCYGIYWLLVAFKNSTFSTLFPQAFVRHSC
;
A
#
# COMPACT_ATOMS: atom_id res chain seq x y z
N MET A 1 -21.83 21.11 -31.60
CA MET A 1 -20.87 20.01 -31.46
C MET A 1 -19.56 20.48 -32.05
N ALA A 2 -18.65 21.01 -31.23
CA ALA A 2 -17.27 21.22 -31.66
C ALA A 2 -16.64 19.83 -31.80
N GLY A 3 -16.23 19.45 -33.01
CA GLY A 3 -15.51 18.20 -33.21
C GLY A 3 -14.18 18.27 -32.47
N ILE A 4 -13.84 17.21 -31.74
CA ILE A 4 -12.51 17.06 -31.13
C ILE A 4 -11.50 17.06 -32.28
N LEU A 5 -10.70 18.12 -32.38
CA LEU A 5 -9.68 18.24 -33.40
C LEU A 5 -8.46 17.40 -32.97
N ILE A 6 -8.43 16.13 -33.38
CA ILE A 6 -7.31 15.23 -33.10
C ILE A 6 -6.13 15.62 -33.99
N GLN A 7 -5.02 16.01 -33.40
CA GLN A 7 -3.79 16.35 -34.11
C GLN A 7 -2.83 15.14 -34.16
N TRP A 8 -1.85 15.19 -35.07
CA TRP A 8 -0.91 14.07 -35.27
C TRP A 8 -0.10 13.73 -34.00
N TYR A 9 0.22 14.73 -33.19
CA TYR A 9 0.98 14.56 -31.96
C TYR A 9 0.14 13.96 -30.82
N ASP A 10 -1.20 13.96 -30.92
CA ASP A 10 -2.08 13.29 -29.95
C ASP A 10 -1.84 11.78 -29.98
N PHE A 11 -1.63 11.22 -31.18
CA PHE A 11 -1.26 9.82 -31.34
C PHE A 11 0.08 9.48 -30.69
N ILE A 12 1.00 10.43 -30.61
CA ILE A 12 2.27 10.24 -29.88
C ILE A 12 2.01 10.21 -28.38
N CYS A 13 1.17 11.10 -27.86
CA CYS A 13 0.76 11.10 -26.45
C CYS A 13 0.07 9.77 -26.08
N PHE A 14 -0.85 9.30 -26.93
CA PHE A 14 -1.49 7.99 -26.78
C PHE A 14 -0.48 6.84 -26.82
N GLY A 15 0.48 6.91 -27.74
CA GLY A 15 1.57 5.94 -27.85
C GLY A 15 2.44 5.87 -26.60
N ILE A 16 2.81 7.02 -26.01
CA ILE A 16 3.63 7.08 -24.78
C ILE A 16 2.89 6.40 -23.62
N VAL A 17 1.62 6.75 -23.40
CA VAL A 17 0.81 6.16 -22.31
C VAL A 17 0.55 4.68 -22.57
N GLY A 18 0.27 4.29 -23.81
CA GLY A 18 0.11 2.89 -24.20
C GLY A 18 1.37 2.07 -23.92
N ILE A 19 2.54 2.53 -24.35
CA ILE A 19 3.83 1.86 -24.11
C ILE A 19 4.11 1.76 -22.60
N ALA A 20 3.87 2.84 -21.83
CA ALA A 20 4.05 2.83 -20.38
C ALA A 20 3.14 1.79 -19.71
N MET A 21 1.87 1.73 -20.10
CA MET A 21 0.89 0.77 -19.57
C MET A 21 1.26 -0.67 -19.93
N PHE A 22 1.57 -0.96 -21.20
CA PHE A 22 2.00 -2.31 -21.62
C PHE A 22 3.32 -2.72 -20.98
N GLY A 23 4.29 -1.80 -20.87
CA GLY A 23 5.56 -2.03 -20.19
C GLY A 23 5.38 -2.37 -18.72
N ALA A 24 4.52 -1.64 -18.01
CA ALA A 24 4.19 -1.92 -16.61
C ALA A 24 3.52 -3.29 -16.44
N LEU A 25 2.52 -3.62 -17.27
CA LEU A 25 1.88 -4.94 -17.26
C LEU A 25 2.87 -6.06 -17.56
N TYR A 26 3.78 -5.86 -18.52
CA TYR A 26 4.83 -6.82 -18.86
C TYR A 26 5.76 -7.07 -17.68
N VAL A 27 6.23 -6.02 -17.00
CA VAL A 27 7.08 -6.14 -15.80
C VAL A 27 6.38 -6.96 -14.71
N LEU A 28 5.10 -6.66 -14.43
CA LEU A 28 4.31 -7.40 -13.44
C LEU A 28 4.13 -8.88 -13.84
N CYS A 29 3.86 -9.15 -15.12
CA CYS A 29 3.74 -10.50 -15.64
C CYS A 29 5.06 -11.27 -15.47
N CYS A 30 6.19 -10.67 -15.85
CA CYS A 30 7.51 -11.28 -15.68
C CYS A 30 7.83 -11.54 -14.20
N CYS A 31 7.53 -10.60 -13.30
CA CYS A 31 7.71 -10.77 -11.86
C CYS A 31 6.87 -11.93 -11.32
N LYS A 32 5.60 -12.03 -11.75
CA LYS A 32 4.71 -13.13 -11.35
C LYS A 32 5.22 -14.49 -11.84
N ILE A 33 5.69 -14.56 -13.08
CA ILE A 33 6.28 -15.80 -13.64
C ILE A 33 7.54 -16.20 -12.86
N LYS A 34 8.41 -15.25 -12.52
CA LYS A 34 9.61 -15.52 -11.69
C LYS A 34 9.23 -16.02 -10.31
N GLN A 35 8.24 -15.40 -9.66
CA GLN A 35 7.76 -15.82 -8.34
C GLN A 35 7.16 -17.23 -8.38
N GLN A 36 6.35 -17.56 -9.39
CA GLN A 36 5.80 -18.90 -9.56
C GLN A 36 6.90 -19.95 -9.74
N ARG A 37 7.91 -19.67 -10.59
CA ARG A 37 9.06 -20.57 -10.78
C ARG A 37 9.86 -20.79 -9.50
N TYR A 38 10.05 -19.74 -8.71
CA TYR A 38 10.73 -19.84 -7.43
C TYR A 38 9.95 -20.69 -6.43
N GLN A 39 8.62 -20.51 -6.37
CA GLN A 39 7.75 -21.30 -5.51
C GLN A 39 7.77 -22.79 -5.89
N THR A 40 7.68 -23.12 -7.18
CA THR A 40 7.76 -24.52 -7.63
C THR A 40 9.09 -25.17 -7.28
N LEU A 41 10.20 -24.42 -7.36
CA LEU A 41 11.52 -24.92 -6.97
C LEU A 41 11.63 -25.21 -5.47
N ILE A 42 11.03 -24.36 -4.62
CA ILE A 42 10.98 -24.59 -3.17
C ILE A 42 10.12 -25.81 -2.85
N ASP A 43 8.95 -25.93 -3.48
CA ASP A 43 8.03 -27.04 -3.23
C ASP A 43 8.69 -28.37 -3.64
N ASP A 44 9.38 -28.42 -4.78
CA ASP A 44 10.16 -29.57 -5.21
C ASP A 44 11.28 -29.91 -4.21
N HIS A 45 12.03 -28.91 -3.72
CA HIS A 45 13.09 -29.14 -2.73
C HIS A 45 12.54 -29.64 -1.38
N ASN A 46 11.42 -29.07 -0.92
CA ASN A 46 10.75 -29.52 0.30
C ASN A 46 10.19 -30.95 0.17
N ILE A 47 9.71 -31.33 -1.01
CA ILE A 47 9.29 -32.71 -1.31
C ILE A 47 10.49 -33.65 -1.23
N ILE A 48 11.63 -33.28 -1.82
CA ILE A 48 12.89 -34.06 -1.77
C ILE A 48 13.37 -34.22 -0.32
N SER A 49 13.46 -33.13 0.45
CA SER A 49 13.87 -33.19 1.86
C SER A 49 12.89 -33.96 2.74
N ARG A 50 11.58 -33.89 2.46
CA ARG A 50 10.60 -34.74 3.16
C ARG A 50 10.78 -36.23 2.84
N HIS A 51 11.17 -36.58 1.61
CA HIS A 51 11.43 -37.96 1.24
C HIS A 51 12.68 -38.53 1.92
N GLU A 52 13.70 -37.70 2.15
CA GLU A 52 14.92 -38.10 2.89
C GLU A 52 14.69 -38.24 4.40
N ILE A 53 13.76 -37.46 5.00
CA ILE A 53 13.48 -37.47 6.45
C ILE A 53 12.46 -38.57 6.86
N LEU A 54 11.76 -39.20 5.90
CA LEU A 54 10.73 -40.22 6.16
C LEU A 54 11.27 -41.65 6.38
N LEU A 55 12.58 -41.83 6.57
CA LEU A 55 13.16 -43.02 7.20
C LEU A 55 13.38 -42.74 8.71
N PRO A 56 13.04 -43.68 9.59
CA PRO A 56 11.94 -43.58 10.53
C PRO A 56 12.29 -42.74 11.77
N LEU A 57 11.67 -41.57 11.93
CA LEU A 57 11.40 -40.99 13.25
C LEU A 57 9.96 -40.50 13.33
N GLN A 58 9.12 -41.40 13.82
CA GLN A 58 7.76 -41.12 14.25
C GLN A 58 7.81 -40.47 15.63
N GLY A 59 7.20 -39.28 15.76
CA GLY A 59 6.88 -38.68 17.06
C GLY A 59 7.49 -37.29 17.32
N CYS A 60 6.99 -36.26 16.64
CA CYS A 60 6.86 -34.94 17.24
C CYS A 60 5.88 -34.09 16.42
N ASP A 61 4.84 -33.60 17.09
CA ASP A 61 3.88 -32.63 16.57
C ASP A 61 4.60 -31.35 16.14
N GLN A 62 4.97 -31.26 14.87
CA GLN A 62 5.28 -30.00 14.24
C GLN A 62 3.97 -29.40 13.73
N SER A 63 3.41 -28.47 14.50
CA SER A 63 2.38 -27.56 14.00
C SER A 63 2.96 -26.77 12.82
N SER A 64 2.72 -27.26 11.61
CA SER A 64 3.08 -26.63 10.36
C SER A 64 2.28 -25.34 10.19
N LEU A 65 2.86 -24.21 10.62
CA LEU A 65 2.29 -22.89 10.34
C LEU A 65 2.34 -22.67 8.82
N SER A 66 1.19 -22.46 8.19
CA SER A 66 1.12 -22.26 6.75
C SER A 66 1.91 -21.00 6.32
N PRO A 67 2.53 -20.98 5.13
CA PRO A 67 3.26 -19.82 4.61
C PRO A 67 2.43 -18.53 4.62
N SER A 68 1.12 -18.65 4.36
CA SER A 68 0.16 -17.53 4.42
C SER A 68 -0.02 -16.96 5.83
N ALA A 69 0.02 -17.80 6.87
CA ALA A 69 -0.05 -17.35 8.26
C ALA A 69 1.21 -16.62 8.73
N VAL A 70 2.37 -16.88 8.09
CA VAL A 70 3.66 -16.19 8.30
C VAL A 70 3.68 -14.84 7.58
N GLU A 71 3.18 -14.76 6.35
CA GLU A 71 3.05 -13.49 5.60
C GLU A 71 2.14 -12.49 6.32
N ILE A 72 0.95 -12.92 6.78
CA ILE A 72 0.01 -12.07 7.53
C ILE A 72 0.59 -11.64 8.89
N GLY A 73 1.38 -12.51 9.52
CA GLY A 73 2.08 -12.20 10.78
C GLY A 73 3.12 -11.09 10.60
N SER A 74 3.82 -11.06 9.47
CA SER A 74 4.78 -10.00 9.16
C SER A 74 4.09 -8.64 8.96
N PHE A 75 3.03 -8.57 8.15
CA PHE A 75 2.38 -7.30 7.79
C PHE A 75 1.54 -6.63 8.89
N SER A 76 1.20 -7.40 9.92
CA SER A 76 0.43 -6.91 11.08
C SER A 76 1.30 -6.59 12.29
N SER A 77 2.62 -6.83 12.21
CA SER A 77 3.58 -6.55 13.28
C SER A 77 4.45 -5.32 12.95
N SER A 78 4.94 -4.68 14.00
CA SER A 78 5.85 -3.54 13.87
C SER A 78 7.26 -4.01 13.50
N CYS A 79 8.01 -3.20 12.74
CA CYS A 79 9.44 -3.45 12.50
C CYS A 79 10.29 -3.28 13.77
N TRP A 80 9.70 -2.81 14.88
CA TRP A 80 10.38 -2.68 16.17
C TRP A 80 9.92 -3.79 17.12
N ARG A 81 10.88 -4.60 17.57
CA ARG A 81 10.70 -5.60 18.62
C ARG A 81 10.28 -4.92 19.91
N GLY A 82 9.20 -5.41 20.52
CA GLY A 82 8.69 -4.89 21.78
C GLY A 82 7.68 -3.75 21.65
N ILE A 83 7.51 -3.14 20.47
CA ILE A 83 6.39 -2.22 20.25
C ILE A 83 5.09 -3.03 20.24
N HIS A 84 4.15 -2.63 21.09
CA HIS A 84 2.85 -3.26 21.17
C HIS A 84 2.10 -3.11 19.83
N PRO A 85 1.50 -4.17 19.26
CA PRO A 85 0.86 -4.13 17.93
C PRO A 85 -0.25 -3.07 17.80
N VAL A 86 -0.84 -2.66 18.94
CA VAL A 86 -1.81 -1.56 19.03
C VAL A 86 -1.26 -0.23 18.54
N TRP A 87 0.04 0.04 18.65
CA TRP A 87 0.61 1.31 18.14
C TRP A 87 0.50 1.42 16.63
N LEU A 88 0.84 0.36 15.90
CA LEU A 88 0.69 0.31 14.44
C LEU A 88 -0.79 0.42 14.03
N LEU A 89 -1.69 -0.22 14.79
CA LEU A 89 -3.13 -0.07 14.58
C LEU A 89 -3.60 1.38 14.81
N ALA A 90 -3.19 1.99 15.92
CA ALA A 90 -3.60 3.34 16.29
C ALA A 90 -3.11 4.37 15.27
N THR A 91 -1.86 4.28 14.81
CA THR A 91 -1.32 5.20 13.81
C THR A 91 -2.06 5.06 12.49
N ARG A 92 -2.34 3.83 12.02
CA ARG A 92 -3.11 3.59 10.79
C ARG A 92 -4.54 4.10 10.88
N PHE A 93 -5.20 3.87 12.01
CA PHE A 93 -6.57 4.32 12.24
C PHE A 93 -6.66 5.85 12.31
N VAL A 94 -5.73 6.50 13.01
CA VAL A 94 -5.68 7.97 13.07
C VAL A 94 -5.42 8.56 11.69
N SER A 95 -4.45 8.03 10.94
CA SER A 95 -4.20 8.46 9.55
C SER A 95 -5.45 8.30 8.68
N LEU A 96 -6.15 7.17 8.78
CA LEU A 96 -7.40 6.92 8.06
C LEU A 96 -8.46 7.98 8.38
N VAL A 97 -8.72 8.22 9.67
CA VAL A 97 -9.74 9.17 10.11
C VAL A 97 -9.41 10.57 9.63
N VAL A 98 -8.16 11.01 9.78
CA VAL A 98 -7.74 12.34 9.35
C VAL A 98 -7.89 12.50 7.83
N LEU A 99 -7.37 11.56 7.04
CA LEU A 99 -7.49 11.60 5.57
C LEU A 99 -8.96 11.62 5.12
N CYS A 100 -9.83 10.81 5.75
CA CYS A 100 -11.27 10.83 5.45
C CYS A 100 -11.92 12.18 5.78
N ILE A 101 -11.54 12.82 6.89
CA ILE A 101 -12.05 14.16 7.24
C ILE A 101 -11.65 15.17 6.18
N PHE A 102 -10.39 15.20 5.76
CA PHE A 102 -9.91 16.12 4.72
C PHE A 102 -10.59 15.87 3.37
N LEU A 103 -10.66 14.62 2.90
CA LEU A 103 -11.35 14.31 1.65
C LEU A 103 -12.84 14.67 1.71
N THR A 104 -13.51 14.41 2.84
CA THR A 104 -14.92 14.79 3.01
C THR A 104 -15.08 16.30 3.01
N TRP A 105 -14.16 17.03 3.63
CA TRP A 105 -14.15 18.49 3.64
C TRP A 105 -14.05 19.05 2.21
N ASP A 106 -13.15 18.51 1.39
CA ASP A 106 -13.01 18.93 -0.01
C ASP A 106 -14.26 18.61 -0.84
N VAL A 107 -14.86 17.43 -0.66
CA VAL A 107 -16.12 17.08 -1.32
C VAL A 107 -17.27 18.00 -0.88
N LEU A 108 -17.33 18.41 0.39
CA LEU A 108 -18.36 19.33 0.87
C LEU A 108 -18.18 20.76 0.33
N LEU A 109 -16.94 21.20 0.13
CA LEU A 109 -16.65 22.54 -0.41
C LEU A 109 -16.78 22.62 -1.94
N TYR A 110 -16.28 21.61 -2.64
CA TYR A 110 -16.08 21.64 -4.08
C TYR A 110 -16.93 20.61 -4.85
N ASN A 111 -17.81 19.88 -4.16
CA ASN A 111 -18.59 18.76 -4.69
C ASN A 111 -17.72 17.64 -5.28
N TYR A 112 -18.34 16.63 -5.89
CA TYR A 112 -17.63 15.52 -6.53
C TYR A 112 -16.75 15.94 -7.72
N SER A 113 -16.86 17.19 -8.21
CA SER A 113 -15.98 17.74 -9.25
C SER A 113 -14.51 17.80 -8.84
N ILE A 114 -14.20 17.82 -7.55
CA ILE A 114 -12.81 17.85 -7.08
C ILE A 114 -12.01 16.61 -7.48
N PHE A 115 -12.68 15.46 -7.71
CA PHE A 115 -12.05 14.22 -8.19
C PHE A 115 -11.47 14.30 -9.62
N VAL A 116 -11.60 15.45 -10.29
CA VAL A 116 -10.86 15.76 -11.52
C VAL A 116 -9.36 15.96 -11.24
N TYR A 117 -8.94 16.26 -10.01
CA TYR A 117 -7.53 16.44 -9.66
C TYR A 117 -6.86 15.13 -9.20
N TYR A 118 -5.59 14.95 -9.56
CA TYR A 118 -4.79 13.76 -9.20
C TYR A 118 -4.49 13.67 -7.69
N THR A 119 -4.47 14.81 -7.02
CA THR A 119 -4.31 14.87 -5.56
C THR A 119 -5.43 14.11 -4.85
N GLU A 120 -6.69 14.28 -5.27
CA GLU A 120 -7.83 13.55 -4.70
C GLU A 120 -7.77 12.05 -4.96
N TRP A 121 -7.27 11.65 -6.13
CA TRP A 121 -6.99 10.25 -6.44
C TRP A 121 -5.95 9.68 -5.47
N THR A 122 -4.89 10.43 -5.18
CA THR A 122 -3.84 10.02 -4.24
C THR A 122 -4.36 9.95 -2.80
N PHE A 123 -5.18 10.90 -2.37
CA PHE A 123 -5.87 10.87 -1.07
C PHE A 123 -6.76 9.63 -0.93
N THR A 124 -7.56 9.36 -1.96
CA THR A 124 -8.44 8.18 -2.00
C THR A 124 -7.64 6.88 -1.92
N LEU A 125 -6.53 6.80 -2.65
CA LEU A 125 -5.63 5.65 -2.62
C LEU A 125 -5.01 5.46 -1.22
N LEU A 126 -4.59 6.53 -0.54
CA LEU A 126 -4.10 6.47 0.83
C LEU A 126 -5.18 6.04 1.82
N ILE A 127 -6.42 6.52 1.66
CA ILE A 127 -7.56 6.08 2.48
C ILE A 127 -7.79 4.58 2.31
N VAL A 128 -7.76 4.07 1.07
CA VAL A 128 -7.88 2.62 0.81
C VAL A 128 -6.73 1.85 1.48
N TYR A 129 -5.49 2.33 1.33
CA TYR A 129 -4.32 1.74 1.96
C TYR A 129 -4.46 1.67 3.50
N PHE A 130 -4.77 2.80 4.14
CA PHE A 130 -4.90 2.87 5.60
C PHE A 130 -6.14 2.11 6.12
N ALA A 131 -7.23 2.04 5.36
CA ALA A 131 -8.39 1.23 5.71
C ALA A 131 -8.03 -0.26 5.76
N ILE A 132 -7.39 -0.77 4.70
CA ILE A 132 -6.95 -2.18 4.65
C ILE A 132 -5.88 -2.44 5.71
N GLY A 133 -4.93 -1.51 5.87
CA GLY A 133 -3.89 -1.59 6.89
C GLY A 133 -4.46 -1.65 8.30
N THR A 134 -5.51 -0.86 8.60
CA THR A 134 -6.22 -0.87 9.88
C THR A 134 -6.89 -2.22 10.12
N ILE A 135 -7.57 -2.78 9.12
CA ILE A 135 -8.22 -4.10 9.22
C ILE A 135 -7.18 -5.19 9.51
N ILE A 136 -6.06 -5.21 8.79
CA ILE A 136 -4.98 -6.19 8.97
C ILE A 136 -4.30 -6.03 10.33
N SER A 137 -4.02 -4.79 10.76
CA SER A 137 -3.43 -4.51 12.07
C SER A 137 -4.38 -4.88 13.21
N ALA A 138 -5.69 -4.68 13.05
CA ALA A 138 -6.70 -5.09 14.03
C ALA A 138 -6.75 -6.63 14.15
N TYR A 139 -6.75 -7.33 13.02
CA TYR A 139 -6.67 -8.79 13.00
C TYR A 139 -5.40 -9.31 13.68
N GLY A 140 -4.24 -8.69 13.42
CA GLY A 140 -2.99 -9.03 14.09
C GLY A 140 -3.02 -8.78 15.60
N CYS A 141 -3.63 -7.68 16.04
CA CYS A 141 -3.84 -7.40 17.46
C CYS A 141 -4.71 -8.48 18.13
N VAL A 142 -5.84 -8.83 17.51
CA VAL A 142 -6.72 -9.89 18.04
C VAL A 142 -5.96 -11.20 18.16
N ARG A 143 -5.20 -11.61 17.13
CA ARG A 143 -4.39 -12.84 17.17
C ARG A 143 -3.31 -12.79 18.25
N TYR A 144 -2.64 -11.65 18.41
CA TYR A 144 -1.62 -11.45 19.45
C TYR A 144 -2.20 -11.63 20.86
N TYR A 145 -3.36 -11.04 21.14
CA TYR A 145 -4.02 -11.19 22.43
C TYR A 145 -4.56 -12.60 22.64
N SER A 146 -5.21 -13.20 21.64
CA SER A 146 -5.69 -14.60 21.70
C SER A 146 -4.56 -15.57 22.06
N ASN A 147 -3.38 -15.40 21.47
CA ASN A 147 -2.21 -16.23 21.76
C ASN A 147 -1.64 -16.00 23.17
N LYS A 148 -1.70 -14.78 23.70
CA LYS A 148 -1.31 -14.50 25.10
C LYS A 148 -2.29 -15.07 26.12
N LEU A 149 -3.57 -15.17 25.76
CA LEU A 149 -4.64 -15.71 26.62
C LEU A 149 -4.82 -17.24 26.49
N ALA A 150 -4.15 -17.87 25.52
CA ALA A 150 -4.07 -19.32 25.42
C ALA A 150 -3.31 -19.87 26.65
N PRO A 151 -3.88 -20.83 27.41
CA PRO A 151 -3.17 -21.45 28.52
C PRO A 151 -1.86 -22.05 28.01
N ARG A 152 -0.73 -21.71 28.64
CA ARG A 152 0.51 -22.44 28.41
C ARG A 152 0.28 -23.88 28.89
N PRO A 153 0.70 -24.91 28.14
CA PRO A 153 0.71 -26.27 28.66
C PRO A 153 1.68 -26.30 29.84
N GLY A 154 1.14 -26.22 31.07
CA GLY A 154 1.91 -26.11 32.31
C GLY A 154 1.22 -25.33 33.43
N ASP A 155 0.32 -24.39 33.13
CA ASP A 155 -0.39 -23.60 34.16
C ASP A 155 -1.72 -24.27 34.54
N THR A 156 -1.64 -25.43 35.16
CA THR A 156 -2.73 -25.98 36.01
C THR A 156 -2.17 -26.13 37.41
N ALA A 157 -2.09 -25.00 38.12
CA ALA A 157 -2.09 -24.96 39.56
C ALA A 157 -3.08 -23.86 40.00
N ASP A 158 -4.22 -24.36 40.46
CA ASP A 158 -5.00 -23.85 41.58
C ASP A 158 -5.99 -22.67 41.44
N HIS A 159 -7.21 -23.01 41.89
CA HIS A 159 -8.31 -22.20 42.46
C HIS A 159 -9.32 -21.46 41.55
N GLU A 160 -10.42 -22.17 41.26
CA GLU A 160 -11.81 -21.87 41.71
C GLU A 160 -12.48 -20.50 41.47
N ILE A 161 -11.98 -19.63 40.57
CA ILE A 161 -12.71 -18.40 40.13
C ILE A 161 -13.33 -18.56 38.72
N ASP A 162 -13.40 -19.78 38.19
CA ASP A 162 -13.28 -19.96 36.74
C ASP A 162 -14.58 -20.25 35.97
N ASN A 163 -15.78 -20.21 36.56
CA ASN A 163 -16.97 -20.58 35.77
C ASN A 163 -17.44 -19.45 34.82
N LYS A 164 -17.39 -18.19 35.24
CA LYS A 164 -17.81 -17.04 34.39
C LYS A 164 -16.74 -16.64 33.37
N ALA A 165 -15.47 -16.82 33.72
CA ALA A 165 -14.34 -16.65 32.82
C ALA A 165 -14.26 -17.78 31.78
N LYS A 166 -14.51 -19.04 32.17
CA LYS A 166 -14.62 -20.17 31.23
C LYS A 166 -15.73 -20.00 30.19
N THR A 167 -16.90 -19.44 30.53
CA THR A 167 -18.00 -19.25 29.55
C THR A 167 -17.67 -18.17 28.52
N ASN A 168 -17.09 -17.04 28.95
CA ASN A 168 -16.64 -15.99 28.03
C ASN A 168 -15.44 -16.44 27.19
N LYS A 169 -14.53 -17.23 27.79
CA LYS A 169 -13.34 -17.81 27.14
C LYS A 169 -13.71 -18.94 26.17
N SER A 170 -14.71 -19.76 26.49
CA SER A 170 -15.24 -20.77 25.57
C SER A 170 -16.00 -20.12 24.43
N MET A 171 -16.79 -19.06 24.67
CA MET A 171 -17.46 -18.31 23.61
C MET A 171 -16.44 -17.64 22.66
N PHE A 172 -15.36 -17.04 23.18
CA PHE A 172 -14.31 -16.43 22.36
C PHE A 172 -13.45 -17.46 21.61
N LYS A 173 -13.17 -18.62 22.22
CA LYS A 173 -12.41 -19.72 21.61
C LYS A 173 -13.24 -20.47 20.58
N LEU A 174 -14.54 -20.66 20.83
CA LEU A 174 -15.49 -21.24 19.88
C LEU A 174 -15.73 -20.28 18.71
N GLN A 175 -15.75 -18.97 18.96
CA GLN A 175 -15.83 -17.96 17.90
C GLN A 175 -14.52 -17.84 17.11
N GLY A 176 -13.36 -18.10 17.71
CA GLY A 176 -12.09 -18.20 16.99
C GLY A 176 -11.93 -19.48 16.16
N GLN A 177 -12.55 -20.58 16.59
CA GLN A 177 -12.43 -21.91 15.97
C GLN A 177 -13.55 -22.21 14.96
N TYR A 178 -14.68 -21.48 15.01
CA TYR A 178 -15.80 -21.60 14.06
C TYR A 178 -15.68 -20.65 12.84
N TYR A 179 -14.64 -19.82 12.78
CA TYR A 179 -14.32 -19.00 11.60
C TYR A 179 -13.45 -19.81 10.63
N ASN A 180 -14.11 -20.63 9.79
CA ASN A 180 -13.59 -21.38 8.62
C ASN A 180 -12.07 -21.29 8.38
N GLU A 181 -11.37 -22.32 8.87
CA GLU A 181 -9.90 -22.45 8.84
C GLU A 181 -9.31 -22.52 7.41
N ASP A 182 -10.14 -22.78 6.38
CA ASP A 182 -9.70 -22.82 4.97
C ASP A 182 -10.04 -21.55 4.15
N THR A 183 -11.08 -20.79 4.52
CA THR A 183 -11.50 -19.59 3.76
C THR A 183 -10.88 -18.29 4.29
N VAL A 184 -10.59 -18.25 5.59
CA VAL A 184 -9.95 -17.10 6.26
C VAL A 184 -8.49 -16.90 5.81
N PRO A 185 -7.64 -17.95 5.65
CA PRO A 185 -6.27 -17.78 5.18
C PRO A 185 -6.21 -17.22 3.75
N GLN A 186 -7.09 -17.68 2.86
CA GLN A 186 -7.13 -17.25 1.47
C GLN A 186 -7.56 -15.78 1.36
N ARG A 187 -8.60 -15.38 2.10
CA ARG A 187 -9.07 -13.98 2.13
C ARG A 187 -8.06 -13.05 2.79
N ALA A 188 -7.41 -13.47 3.87
CA ALA A 188 -6.39 -12.68 4.55
C ALA A 188 -5.10 -12.55 3.70
N SER A 189 -4.76 -13.57 2.90
CA SER A 189 -3.70 -13.50 1.90
C SER A 189 -4.03 -12.49 0.79
N PHE A 190 -5.27 -12.49 0.27
CA PHE A 190 -5.72 -11.48 -0.71
C PHE A 190 -5.59 -10.05 -0.18
N TRP A 191 -6.11 -9.76 1.02
CA TRP A 191 -6.01 -8.41 1.60
C TRP A 191 -4.57 -7.97 1.83
N SER A 192 -3.67 -8.90 2.16
CA SER A 192 -2.23 -8.61 2.29
C SER A 192 -1.60 -8.21 0.96
N TYR A 193 -1.95 -8.88 -0.14
CA TYR A 193 -1.52 -8.45 -1.48
C TYR A 193 -2.06 -7.07 -1.85
N VAL A 194 -3.34 -6.79 -1.57
CA VAL A 194 -3.91 -5.47 -1.85
C VAL A 194 -3.24 -4.39 -1.00
N LEU A 195 -2.93 -4.67 0.27
CA LEU A 195 -2.17 -3.75 1.13
C LEU A 195 -0.79 -3.45 0.52
N GLN A 196 -0.09 -4.48 0.04
CA GLN A 196 1.23 -4.33 -0.54
C GLN A 196 1.20 -3.56 -1.87
N ILE A 197 0.24 -3.84 -2.75
CA ILE A 197 0.07 -3.13 -4.03
C ILE A 197 -0.29 -1.66 -3.78
N SER A 198 -1.24 -1.41 -2.86
CA SER A 198 -1.62 -0.04 -2.51
C SER A 198 -0.46 0.72 -1.88
N TYR A 199 0.34 0.11 -1.00
CA TYR A 199 1.56 0.71 -0.46
C TYR A 199 2.56 1.11 -1.56
N GLN A 200 2.87 0.19 -2.48
CA GLN A 200 3.77 0.44 -3.61
C GLN A 200 3.25 1.56 -4.52
N THR A 201 1.95 1.59 -4.77
CA THR A 201 1.32 2.63 -5.59
C THR A 201 1.35 3.98 -4.87
N CYS A 202 1.07 4.01 -3.57
CA CYS A 202 1.13 5.22 -2.73
C CYS A 202 2.53 5.81 -2.71
N ALA A 203 3.57 4.98 -2.53
CA ALA A 203 4.96 5.42 -2.41
C ALA A 203 5.40 6.37 -3.53
N GLY A 204 5.10 6.03 -4.79
CA GLY A 204 5.37 6.90 -5.93
C GLY A 204 4.40 8.08 -6.04
N SER A 205 3.11 7.84 -5.80
CA SER A 205 2.05 8.84 -5.99
C SER A 205 2.17 10.02 -5.01
N VAL A 206 2.55 9.76 -3.75
CA VAL A 206 2.74 10.83 -2.75
C VAL A 206 3.95 11.71 -3.07
N ILE A 207 5.06 11.12 -3.54
CA ILE A 207 6.24 11.90 -3.95
C ILE A 207 5.91 12.73 -5.19
N LEU A 208 5.21 12.14 -6.17
CA LEU A 208 4.81 12.86 -7.38
C LEU A 208 3.90 14.05 -7.06
N THR A 209 2.85 13.83 -6.27
CA THR A 209 1.90 14.89 -5.91
C THR A 209 2.57 16.03 -5.16
N ASP A 210 3.44 15.71 -4.19
CA ASP A 210 4.16 16.73 -3.41
C ASP A 210 5.16 17.49 -4.28
N ILE A 211 5.96 16.79 -5.10
CA ILE A 211 6.95 17.48 -5.94
C ILE A 211 6.26 18.40 -6.95
N VAL A 212 5.21 17.91 -7.63
CA VAL A 212 4.47 18.72 -8.60
C VAL A 212 3.80 19.91 -7.90
N PHE A 213 3.19 19.73 -6.73
CA PHE A 213 2.59 20.83 -6.00
C PHE A 213 3.63 21.87 -5.57
N TRP A 214 4.66 21.46 -4.82
CA TRP A 214 5.61 22.37 -4.19
C TRP A 214 6.59 23.03 -5.17
N PHE A 215 7.01 22.32 -6.23
CA PHE A 215 8.03 22.83 -7.15
C PHE A 215 7.50 23.29 -8.51
N ILE A 216 6.29 22.88 -8.91
CA ILE A 216 5.71 23.25 -10.21
C ILE A 216 4.49 24.15 -10.03
N ILE A 217 3.51 23.76 -9.22
CA ILE A 217 2.26 24.52 -9.13
C ILE A 217 2.44 25.77 -8.25
N LEU A 218 2.96 25.61 -7.03
CA LEU A 218 3.07 26.69 -6.06
C LEU A 218 3.95 27.85 -6.54
N PRO A 219 5.16 27.65 -7.10
CA PRO A 219 6.03 28.75 -7.50
C PRO A 219 5.50 29.55 -8.69
N TYR A 220 4.68 28.93 -9.55
CA TYR A 220 4.14 29.53 -10.76
C TYR A 220 2.68 30.01 -10.61
N SER A 221 2.08 29.83 -9.44
CA SER A 221 0.77 30.39 -9.10
C SER A 221 0.91 31.89 -8.76
N SER A 222 0.84 32.72 -9.80
CA SER A 222 0.96 34.19 -9.73
C SER A 222 -0.25 34.83 -9.02
N ASN A 223 -0.03 35.38 -7.82
CA ASN A 223 -0.75 36.50 -7.20
C ASN A 223 -2.26 36.63 -7.49
N SER A 224 -3.11 35.90 -6.76
CA SER A 224 -4.34 36.45 -6.15
C SER A 224 -4.91 35.45 -5.14
N HIS A 225 -5.18 35.91 -3.93
CA HIS A 225 -5.68 35.15 -2.78
C HIS A 225 -4.71 34.14 -2.14
N LEU A 226 -3.85 34.65 -1.25
CA LEU A 226 -3.13 33.91 -0.18
C LEU A 226 -4.05 33.12 0.80
N GLN A 227 -5.35 32.99 0.47
CA GLN A 227 -6.33 32.05 1.02
C GLN A 227 -6.43 30.75 0.20
N LEU A 228 -5.48 30.48 -0.73
CA LEU A 228 -5.00 29.13 -1.07
C LEU A 228 -4.35 28.53 0.18
N ASN A 229 -5.23 28.27 1.15
CA ASN A 229 -4.99 28.20 2.58
C ASN A 229 -3.92 27.17 2.93
N LEU A 230 -3.28 27.38 4.08
CA LEU A 230 -2.52 26.36 4.83
C LEU A 230 -3.14 24.95 4.78
N LEU A 231 -4.46 24.86 4.64
CA LEU A 231 -5.24 23.64 4.40
C LEU A 231 -4.82 22.90 3.13
N MET A 232 -4.78 23.56 1.97
CA MET A 232 -4.39 22.95 0.70
C MET A 232 -2.92 22.55 0.70
N GLY A 233 -2.02 23.43 1.14
CA GLY A 233 -0.60 23.08 1.33
C GLY A 233 -0.39 21.96 2.36
N GLY A 234 -1.16 21.96 3.44
CA GLY A 234 -1.14 20.93 4.48
C GLY A 234 -1.61 19.58 3.95
N MET A 235 -2.63 19.54 3.10
CA MET A 235 -3.12 18.30 2.48
C MET A 235 -2.06 17.60 1.64
N HIS A 236 -1.26 18.34 0.88
CA HIS A 236 -0.13 17.76 0.14
C HIS A 236 0.90 17.14 1.11
N SER A 237 1.38 17.91 2.09
CA SER A 237 2.38 17.38 3.05
C SER A 237 1.85 16.26 3.96
N LEU A 238 0.56 16.21 4.28
CA LEU A 238 -0.01 15.15 5.14
C LEU A 238 0.10 13.76 4.48
N ASN A 239 0.01 13.68 3.15
CA ASN A 239 0.12 12.42 2.41
C ASN A 239 1.47 11.74 2.63
N ILE A 240 2.56 12.49 2.45
CA ILE A 240 3.91 11.96 2.66
C ILE A 240 4.18 11.72 4.16
N ILE A 241 3.71 12.61 5.05
CA ILE A 241 3.91 12.47 6.51
C ILE A 241 3.26 11.18 7.03
N PHE A 242 1.97 10.95 6.74
CA PHE A 242 1.28 9.76 7.23
C PHE A 242 1.88 8.47 6.67
N LEU A 243 2.23 8.45 5.38
CA LEU A 243 2.85 7.27 4.78
C LEU A 243 4.24 7.01 5.36
N LEU A 244 5.05 8.04 5.63
CA LEU A 244 6.36 7.88 6.27
C LEU A 244 6.26 7.40 7.72
N ILE A 245 5.28 7.89 8.49
CA ILE A 245 5.02 7.40 9.85
C ILE A 245 4.68 5.90 9.81
N ASP A 246 3.81 5.47 8.89
CA ASP A 246 3.50 4.03 8.75
C ASP A 246 4.74 3.24 8.35
N THR A 247 5.50 3.74 7.37
CA THR A 247 6.75 3.12 6.91
C THR A 247 7.78 2.97 8.02
N CYS A 248 7.89 3.92 8.93
CA CYS A 248 8.77 3.83 10.09
C CYS A 248 8.36 2.74 11.09
N LEU A 249 7.09 2.32 11.08
CA LEU A 249 6.54 1.34 12.01
C LEU A 249 6.28 -0.03 11.36
N ASN A 250 6.08 -0.09 10.05
CA ASN A 250 5.73 -1.32 9.33
C ASN A 250 6.96 -2.06 8.78
N THR A 251 6.74 -3.28 8.33
CA THR A 251 7.72 -4.17 7.68
C THR A 251 7.43 -4.37 6.19
N LEU A 252 6.59 -3.51 5.58
CA LEU A 252 6.15 -3.69 4.19
C LEU A 252 7.34 -3.53 3.23
N PRO A 253 7.62 -4.53 2.37
CA PRO A 253 8.69 -4.43 1.40
C PRO A 253 8.28 -3.51 0.24
N LEU A 254 9.26 -2.78 -0.28
CA LEU A 254 9.10 -1.87 -1.41
C LEU A 254 10.02 -2.32 -2.56
N PRO A 255 9.66 -3.39 -3.31
CA PRO A 255 10.44 -3.85 -4.44
C PRO A 255 10.36 -2.85 -5.61
N TRP A 256 11.39 -2.83 -6.46
CA TRP A 256 11.41 -2.00 -7.68
C TRP A 256 10.30 -2.34 -8.67
N SER A 257 9.83 -3.60 -8.68
CA SER A 257 8.67 -4.01 -9.50
C SER A 257 7.40 -3.24 -9.15
N GLY A 258 7.31 -2.67 -7.94
CA GLY A 258 6.17 -1.87 -7.51
C GLY A 258 6.02 -0.55 -8.27
N LEU A 259 7.08 -0.07 -8.93
CA LEU A 259 7.02 1.05 -9.87
C LEU A 259 5.94 0.83 -10.94
N ALA A 260 5.75 -0.42 -11.38
CA ALA A 260 4.75 -0.74 -12.39
C ALA A 260 3.32 -0.43 -11.93
N TYR A 261 2.99 -0.68 -10.65
CA TYR A 261 1.66 -0.33 -10.12
C TYR A 261 1.45 1.19 -10.08
N PHE A 262 2.48 1.93 -9.68
CA PHE A 262 2.44 3.40 -9.72
C PHE A 262 2.26 3.94 -11.15
N VAL A 263 2.99 3.40 -12.13
CA VAL A 263 2.82 3.78 -13.54
C VAL A 263 1.40 3.46 -14.02
N LEU A 264 0.86 2.28 -13.70
CA LEU A 264 -0.52 1.92 -14.07
C LEU A 264 -1.55 2.86 -13.46
N TRP A 265 -1.38 3.24 -12.20
CA TRP A 265 -2.26 4.20 -11.52
C TRP A 265 -2.28 5.56 -12.24
N SER A 266 -1.11 6.07 -12.62
CA SER A 266 -1.01 7.32 -13.38
C SER A 266 -1.58 7.19 -14.80
N CYS A 267 -1.38 6.06 -15.49
CA CYS A 267 -2.01 5.79 -16.77
C CYS A 267 -3.54 5.77 -16.65
N CYS A 268 -4.10 5.13 -15.61
CA CYS A 268 -5.54 5.14 -15.34
C CYS A 268 -6.07 6.56 -15.16
N TYR A 269 -5.37 7.41 -14.42
CA TYR A 269 -5.73 8.81 -14.26
C TYR A 269 -5.70 9.58 -15.58
N VAL A 270 -4.66 9.41 -16.39
CA VAL A 270 -4.55 10.08 -17.71
C VAL A 270 -5.68 9.64 -18.65
N ILE A 271 -6.00 8.35 -18.68
CA ILE A 271 -7.13 7.83 -19.46
C ILE A 271 -8.44 8.44 -18.96
N PHE A 272 -8.65 8.50 -17.64
CA PHE A 272 -9.81 9.18 -17.06
C PHE A 272 -9.90 10.65 -17.52
N GLN A 273 -8.78 11.38 -17.54
CA GLN A 273 -8.73 12.77 -18.02
C GLN A 273 -9.14 12.89 -19.50
N TRP A 274 -8.66 11.99 -20.35
CA TRP A 274 -9.07 11.97 -21.75
C TRP A 274 -10.56 11.65 -21.92
N LEU A 275 -11.09 10.72 -21.12
CA LEU A 275 -12.50 10.35 -21.17
C LEU A 275 -13.41 11.52 -20.77
N ILE A 276 -13.11 12.23 -19.67
CA ILE A 276 -13.93 13.37 -19.24
C ILE A 276 -13.86 14.55 -20.23
N HIS A 277 -12.71 14.76 -20.89
CA HIS A 277 -12.59 15.77 -21.95
C HIS A 277 -13.36 15.37 -23.21
N ALA A 278 -13.34 14.08 -23.57
CA ALA A 278 -14.19 13.55 -24.64
C ALA A 278 -15.69 13.69 -24.31
N CYS A 279 -16.06 13.65 -23.03
CA CYS A 279 -17.42 13.91 -22.53
C CYS A 279 -17.79 15.40 -22.44
N GLY A 280 -16.89 16.33 -22.77
CA GLY A 280 -17.19 17.76 -22.88
C GLY A 280 -16.59 18.65 -21.79
N LEU A 281 -15.65 18.15 -20.97
CA LEU A 281 -14.83 19.03 -20.13
C LEU A 281 -13.90 19.88 -21.02
N ILE A 282 -14.03 21.21 -20.95
CA ILE A 282 -13.34 22.15 -21.84
C ILE A 282 -12.00 22.65 -21.29
N TRP A 283 -11.68 22.38 -20.03
CA TRP A 283 -10.49 22.88 -19.34
C TRP A 283 -9.73 21.72 -18.71
N TRP A 284 -8.40 21.80 -18.74
CA TRP A 284 -7.52 20.80 -18.15
C TRP A 284 -7.20 21.14 -16.69
N PRO A 285 -7.26 20.17 -15.75
CA PRO A 285 -6.85 20.41 -14.37
C PRO A 285 -5.36 20.74 -14.25
N TYR A 286 -4.56 20.23 -15.18
CA TYR A 286 -3.15 20.48 -15.23
C TYR A 286 -2.73 20.85 -16.65
N PRO A 287 -2.02 21.98 -16.86
CA PRO A 287 -1.58 22.42 -18.19
C PRO A 287 -0.72 21.39 -18.93
N PHE A 288 0.07 20.59 -18.20
CA PHE A 288 0.93 19.56 -18.77
C PHE A 288 0.19 18.31 -19.28
N LEU A 289 -1.14 18.22 -19.06
CA LEU A 289 -1.98 17.17 -19.68
C LEU A 289 -2.65 17.64 -20.96
N GLU A 290 -2.61 18.94 -21.24
CA GLU A 290 -3.28 19.54 -22.38
C GLU A 290 -2.77 18.95 -23.70
N LEU A 291 -3.70 18.45 -24.51
CA LEU A 291 -3.41 17.92 -25.84
C LEU A 291 -3.43 19.04 -26.90
N SER A 292 -4.00 20.22 -26.68
CA SER A 292 -4.10 21.28 -27.70
C SER A 292 -2.76 21.96 -28.09
N THR A 293 -1.61 21.41 -27.67
CA THR A 293 -0.29 22.00 -27.89
C THR A 293 0.68 21.01 -28.55
N PRO A 294 1.50 21.45 -29.52
CA PRO A 294 2.51 20.60 -30.15
C PRO A 294 3.60 20.12 -29.18
N TRP A 295 3.70 20.73 -27.99
CA TRP A 295 4.61 20.32 -26.93
C TRP A 295 4.05 19.20 -26.04
N ALA A 296 2.79 18.77 -26.25
CA ALA A 296 2.16 17.72 -25.45
C ALA A 296 3.00 16.43 -25.39
N PRO A 297 3.56 15.88 -26.51
CA PRO A 297 4.38 14.68 -26.42
C PRO A 297 5.57 14.79 -25.48
N LEU A 298 6.19 15.98 -25.42
CA LEU A 298 7.31 16.22 -24.52
C LEU A 298 6.86 16.17 -23.06
N TRP A 299 5.72 16.79 -22.73
CA TRP A 299 5.15 16.72 -21.37
C TRP A 299 4.82 15.29 -20.97
N TYR A 300 4.16 14.52 -21.83
CA TYR A 300 3.80 13.12 -21.55
C TYR A 300 5.04 12.24 -21.39
N PHE A 301 6.08 12.46 -22.21
CA PHE A 301 7.36 11.77 -22.07
C PHE A 301 8.07 12.13 -20.76
N CYS A 302 8.16 13.42 -20.43
CA CYS A 302 8.74 13.90 -19.18
C CYS A 302 8.00 13.30 -17.97
N LEU A 303 6.67 13.32 -17.97
CA LEU A 303 5.86 12.70 -16.91
C LEU A 303 6.13 11.20 -16.78
N ALA A 304 6.20 10.47 -17.89
CA ALA A 304 6.52 9.04 -17.87
C ALA A 304 7.89 8.77 -17.21
N VAL A 305 8.92 9.51 -17.61
CA VAL A 305 10.26 9.41 -17.01
C VAL A 305 10.26 9.82 -15.55
N PHE A 306 9.45 10.82 -15.16
CA PHE A 306 9.38 11.36 -13.80
C PHE A 306 8.88 10.36 -12.75
N HIS A 307 8.22 9.27 -13.16
CA HIS A 307 7.84 8.19 -12.24
C HIS A 307 9.06 7.50 -11.62
N LEU A 308 10.16 7.38 -12.37
CA LEU A 308 11.41 6.75 -11.91
C LEU A 308 12.02 7.48 -10.70
N PRO A 309 12.33 8.79 -10.76
CA PRO A 309 12.85 9.49 -9.60
C PRO A 309 11.84 9.56 -8.45
N CYS A 310 10.53 9.72 -8.71
CA CYS A 310 9.53 9.76 -7.64
C CYS A 310 9.50 8.46 -6.82
N TYR A 311 9.42 7.31 -7.49
CA TYR A 311 9.47 6.01 -6.82
C TYR A 311 10.85 5.75 -6.20
N GLY A 312 11.92 6.14 -6.90
CA GLY A 312 13.29 5.98 -6.43
C GLY A 312 13.59 6.76 -5.15
N ILE A 313 13.08 7.98 -4.99
CA ILE A 313 13.21 8.77 -3.76
C ILE A 313 12.57 8.02 -2.59
N TYR A 314 11.33 7.54 -2.75
CA TYR A 314 10.67 6.81 -1.67
C TYR A 314 11.39 5.49 -1.36
N TRP A 315 11.86 4.78 -2.40
CA TRP A 315 12.68 3.58 -2.24
C TRP A 315 13.95 3.85 -1.44
N LEU A 316 14.66 4.95 -1.73
CA LEU A 316 15.83 5.37 -0.97
C LEU A 316 15.50 5.68 0.49
N LEU A 317 14.35 6.30 0.79
CA LEU A 317 13.91 6.54 2.17
C LEU A 317 13.69 5.23 2.93
N VAL A 318 13.07 4.23 2.29
CA VAL A 318 12.87 2.89 2.89
C VAL A 318 14.21 2.17 3.09
N ALA A 319 15.09 2.22 2.09
CA ALA A 319 16.43 1.63 2.16
C ALA A 319 17.27 2.29 3.27
N PHE A 320 17.21 3.62 3.39
CA PHE A 320 17.86 4.38 4.44
C PHE A 320 17.33 3.98 5.82
N LYS A 321 16.00 3.96 6.02
CA LYS A 321 15.37 3.44 7.25
C LYS A 321 15.93 2.07 7.62
N ASN A 322 15.87 1.11 6.70
CA ASN A 322 16.26 -0.26 6.97
C ASN A 322 17.76 -0.39 7.26
N SER A 323 18.61 0.35 6.55
CA SER A 323 20.06 0.37 6.80
C SER A 323 20.36 1.01 8.16
N THR A 324 19.95 2.26 8.36
CA THR A 324 20.30 3.06 9.55
C THR A 324 19.73 2.47 10.83
N PHE A 325 18.46 2.07 10.87
CA PHE A 325 17.86 1.54 12.10
C PHE A 325 18.34 0.12 12.43
N SER A 326 18.69 -0.70 11.43
CA SER A 326 19.31 -2.00 11.69
C SER A 326 20.70 -1.86 12.32
N THR A 327 21.45 -0.82 11.95
CA THR A 327 22.77 -0.52 12.53
C THR A 327 22.66 0.13 13.91
N LEU A 328 21.76 1.11 14.09
CA LEU A 328 21.61 1.84 15.35
C LEU A 328 20.93 1.00 16.44
N PHE A 329 19.98 0.13 16.06
CA PHE A 329 19.14 -0.62 16.99
C PHE A 329 19.08 -2.12 16.66
N PRO A 330 20.22 -2.84 16.61
CA PRO A 330 20.28 -4.22 16.11
C PRO A 330 19.43 -5.22 16.92
N GLN A 331 19.22 -4.94 18.21
CA GLN A 331 18.41 -5.79 19.09
C GLN A 331 16.92 -5.45 19.07
N ALA A 332 16.56 -4.24 18.63
CA ALA A 332 15.19 -3.74 18.64
C ALA A 332 14.58 -3.64 17.23
N PHE A 333 15.36 -3.56 16.16
CA PHE A 333 14.84 -3.40 14.79
C PHE A 333 14.90 -4.72 14.01
N VAL A 334 13.80 -5.07 13.35
CA VAL A 334 13.68 -6.24 12.47
C VAL A 334 14.06 -5.83 11.05
N ARG A 335 15.23 -6.27 10.60
CA ARG A 335 15.71 -6.00 9.24
C ARG A 335 14.93 -6.84 8.23
N HIS A 336 14.39 -6.19 7.21
CA HIS A 336 13.96 -6.83 5.97
C HIS A 336 14.95 -6.49 4.85
N SER A 337 15.27 -7.49 4.03
CA SER A 337 16.03 -7.29 2.80
C SER A 337 15.15 -6.52 1.80
N CYS A 338 15.63 -5.36 1.34
CA CYS A 338 15.00 -4.59 0.27
C CYS A 338 15.06 -5.32 -1.07
#